data_AF-A0A7V7CS77-F1
#
_entry.id   AF-A0A7V7CS77-F1
#
_cell.length_a   1.000
_cell.length_b   1.000
_cell.length_c   1.000
_cell.angle_alpha   90.00
_cell.angle_beta   90.00
_cell.angle_gamma   90.00
#
_symmetry.space_group_name_H-M   'P 1'
#
loop_
_entity.id
_entity.type
_entity.pdbx_description
1 polymer ?
#
loop_
_entity_poly.entity_id
_entity_poly.type
_entity_poly.pdbx_seq_one_letter_code
_entity_poly.pdbx_strand_id
1 'polypeptide(L)'
;KTPRIKAPADAEGADENGMIEVVPDSGFFANSALNLAYRQGPELPTLKYGFPDSHFICFPYETRRTGIYTAGGIRRPMETAKAIDDAVGAAMKAIQCTEATAIGMAVHPRAGDMTYPEFNMKRCTQCKRCTEECPFGAINEDEKANPLPNPTRCRRCGVCMGACPERIISFKNYSVGMIGNMIKAVHVPEEDEEKPRVICLVCENDAYPAVDMAGIKRMKWSPYMRFIPMRCLGSLNLVWIADALSRGIDGILLMGCKHGDDYQCHFIKGSELAKTRLSKVSETLDRLALESDRVKFVEVGISDYDKIPGIINEFMEKIEEVGPNPYKGW
;
A
#
# COMPACT_ATOMS: atom_id res chain seq x y z
N LYS A 1 3.61 -30.08 6.80
CA LYS A 1 4.80 -29.93 5.92
C LYS A 1 4.42 -28.98 4.81
N THR A 2 5.20 -27.94 4.58
CA THR A 2 5.04 -27.05 3.41
C THR A 2 5.11 -27.90 2.16
N PRO A 3 4.11 -27.88 1.25
CA PRO A 3 4.18 -28.66 0.03
C PRO A 3 5.37 -28.21 -0.81
N ARG A 4 6.06 -29.16 -1.44
CA ARG A 4 7.15 -28.91 -2.39
C ARG A 4 6.63 -29.13 -3.79
N ILE A 5 6.92 -28.21 -4.71
CA ILE A 5 6.59 -28.36 -6.13
C ILE A 5 7.86 -28.40 -6.96
N LYS A 6 7.77 -28.90 -8.19
CA LYS A 6 8.85 -28.77 -9.16
C LYS A 6 9.02 -27.30 -9.52
N ALA A 7 10.25 -26.81 -9.44
CA ALA A 7 10.62 -25.43 -9.71
C ALA A 7 10.17 -25.02 -11.13
N PRO A 8 9.50 -23.87 -11.30
CA PRO A 8 9.41 -23.20 -12.60
C PRO A 8 10.80 -23.05 -13.22
N ALA A 9 10.88 -22.98 -14.55
CA ALA A 9 12.14 -23.01 -15.30
C ALA A 9 13.12 -21.86 -14.95
N ASP A 10 12.67 -20.86 -14.19
CA ASP A 10 13.34 -19.62 -13.82
C ASP A 10 13.32 -19.34 -12.31
N ALA A 11 12.95 -20.31 -11.46
CA ALA A 11 12.89 -20.10 -10.01
C ALA A 11 14.25 -20.26 -9.32
N GLU A 12 14.70 -19.22 -8.60
CA GLU A 12 15.86 -19.28 -7.70
C GLU A 12 15.54 -20.12 -6.45
N GLY A 13 16.50 -20.91 -5.97
CA GLY A 13 16.37 -21.69 -4.73
C GLY A 13 15.81 -23.12 -4.87
N ALA A 14 15.85 -23.69 -6.07
CA ALA A 14 15.53 -25.10 -6.27
C ALA A 14 16.57 -26.01 -5.62
N ASP A 15 16.12 -27.07 -4.94
CA ASP A 15 17.00 -28.10 -4.40
C ASP A 15 17.58 -29.03 -5.49
N GLU A 16 18.38 -30.01 -5.07
CA GLU A 16 19.02 -31.02 -5.92
C GLU A 16 18.04 -31.84 -6.79
N ASN A 17 16.75 -31.90 -6.42
CA ASN A 17 15.70 -32.59 -7.17
C ASN A 17 14.90 -31.61 -8.05
N GLY A 18 15.32 -30.35 -8.14
CA GLY A 18 14.61 -29.30 -8.85
C GLY A 18 13.29 -28.93 -8.20
N MET A 19 13.16 -29.12 -6.88
CA MET A 19 11.94 -28.78 -6.13
C MET A 19 12.14 -27.47 -5.34
N ILE A 20 11.06 -26.72 -5.11
CA ILE A 20 11.03 -25.54 -4.24
C ILE A 20 9.99 -25.72 -3.15
N GLU A 21 10.27 -25.22 -1.94
CA GLU A 21 9.24 -25.09 -0.91
C GLU A 21 8.23 -24.04 -1.34
N VAL A 22 6.95 -24.41 -1.37
CA VAL A 22 5.89 -23.46 -1.70
C VAL A 22 5.63 -22.55 -0.52
N VAL A 23 6.06 -21.30 -0.62
CA VAL A 23 5.67 -20.27 0.34
C VAL A 23 4.14 -20.11 0.31
N PRO A 24 3.43 -20.00 1.45
CA PRO A 24 2.04 -19.58 1.48
C PRO A 24 1.79 -18.30 0.65
N ASP A 25 0.59 -18.12 0.10
CA ASP A 25 0.23 -16.98 -0.75
C ASP A 25 1.03 -16.78 -2.04
N SER A 26 1.86 -17.75 -2.43
CA SER A 26 2.73 -17.63 -3.61
C SER A 26 2.04 -17.92 -4.94
N GLY A 27 0.78 -18.39 -4.94
CA GLY A 27 0.09 -18.81 -6.17
C GLY A 27 0.63 -20.10 -6.77
N PHE A 28 1.43 -20.87 -6.03
CA PHE A 28 2.05 -22.14 -6.44
C PHE A 28 1.57 -23.35 -5.61
N PHE A 29 0.54 -23.17 -4.77
CA PHE A 29 0.09 -24.16 -3.77
C PHE A 29 -0.81 -25.27 -4.33
N ALA A 30 -1.34 -25.13 -5.54
CA ALA A 30 -2.28 -26.08 -6.15
C ALA A 30 -1.80 -26.63 -7.49
N ASN A 31 -2.28 -27.83 -7.86
CA ASN A 31 -2.17 -28.36 -9.23
C ASN A 31 -2.82 -27.39 -10.20
N SER A 32 -2.17 -27.14 -11.35
CA SER A 32 -2.43 -25.97 -12.17
C SER A 32 -3.78 -26.01 -12.92
N ALA A 33 -4.82 -25.44 -12.29
CA ALA A 33 -6.15 -25.31 -12.89
C ALA A 33 -6.26 -24.05 -13.76
N LEU A 34 -5.70 -22.92 -13.32
CA LEU A 34 -5.82 -21.63 -14.02
C LEU A 34 -4.64 -21.35 -14.97
N ASN A 35 -3.44 -21.84 -14.68
CA ASN A 35 -2.24 -21.67 -15.52
C ASN A 35 -1.95 -20.19 -15.91
N LEU A 36 -2.06 -19.26 -14.95
CA LEU A 36 -1.93 -17.83 -15.20
C LEU A 36 -0.48 -17.39 -15.43
N ALA A 37 -0.29 -16.39 -16.30
CA ALA A 37 1.03 -15.77 -16.53
C ALA A 37 1.31 -14.59 -15.57
N TYR A 38 1.09 -14.77 -14.26
CA TYR A 38 1.45 -13.77 -13.25
C TYR A 38 2.84 -14.07 -12.70
N ARG A 39 3.63 -13.02 -12.45
CA ARG A 39 4.92 -13.14 -11.74
C ARG A 39 4.76 -13.81 -10.37
N GLN A 40 3.64 -13.57 -9.70
CA GLN A 40 3.31 -14.14 -8.40
C GLN A 40 2.68 -15.54 -8.50
N GLY A 41 3.01 -16.31 -9.54
CA GLY A 41 2.54 -17.68 -9.70
C GLY A 41 1.27 -17.89 -10.52
N PRO A 42 1.07 -19.13 -10.99
CA PRO A 42 0.05 -19.49 -11.97
C PRO A 42 -1.36 -19.62 -11.41
N GLU A 43 -1.53 -19.61 -10.08
CA GLU A 43 -2.83 -19.77 -9.44
C GLU A 43 -3.24 -18.52 -8.63
N LEU A 44 -4.40 -18.63 -7.99
CA LEU A 44 -4.82 -17.70 -6.95
C LEU A 44 -3.86 -17.81 -5.76
N PRO A 45 -3.37 -16.70 -5.19
CA PRO A 45 -2.76 -16.71 -3.86
C PRO A 45 -3.72 -17.34 -2.86
N THR A 46 -3.19 -18.16 -1.93
CA THR A 46 -4.00 -18.89 -0.95
C THR A 46 -3.52 -18.63 0.47
N LEU A 47 -4.48 -18.39 1.36
CA LEU A 47 -4.27 -18.36 2.80
C LEU A 47 -3.57 -19.63 3.31
N LYS A 48 -3.04 -19.58 4.53
CA LYS A 48 -2.46 -20.75 5.22
C LYS A 48 -3.37 -21.99 5.30
N TYR A 49 -4.67 -21.82 5.07
CA TYR A 49 -5.69 -22.88 5.06
C TYR A 49 -5.98 -23.45 3.66
N GLY A 50 -5.28 -23.00 2.62
CA GLY A 50 -5.45 -23.46 1.23
C GLY A 50 -6.62 -22.81 0.47
N PHE A 51 -7.36 -21.90 1.10
CA PHE A 51 -8.42 -21.13 0.44
C PHE A 51 -7.85 -19.89 -0.26
N PRO A 52 -8.43 -19.44 -1.39
CA PRO A 52 -8.05 -18.21 -2.07
C PRO A 52 -8.02 -17.01 -1.12
N ASP A 53 -6.90 -16.28 -1.12
CA ASP A 53 -6.71 -15.06 -0.35
C ASP A 53 -7.48 -13.90 -1.00
N SER A 54 -8.12 -13.13 -0.13
CA SER A 54 -9.03 -12.02 -0.42
C SER A 54 -8.99 -11.04 0.75
N HIS A 55 -9.30 -9.78 0.45
CA HIS A 55 -9.52 -8.80 1.50
C HIS A 55 -10.96 -8.91 2.03
N PHE A 56 -11.17 -9.80 3.00
CA PHE A 56 -12.50 -10.23 3.43
C PHE A 56 -13.40 -9.13 4.02
N ILE A 57 -12.83 -8.00 4.48
CA ILE A 57 -13.61 -6.90 5.09
C ILE A 57 -14.26 -6.04 4.00
N CYS A 58 -13.45 -5.42 3.14
CA CYS A 58 -13.94 -4.48 2.11
C CYS A 58 -14.21 -5.11 0.74
N PHE A 59 -13.55 -6.21 0.39
CA PHE A 59 -13.67 -6.86 -0.92
C PHE A 59 -14.01 -8.34 -0.74
N PRO A 60 -15.14 -8.66 -0.07
CA PRO A 60 -15.42 -10.02 0.36
C PRO A 60 -15.47 -10.99 -0.83
N TYR A 61 -16.01 -10.61 -1.99
CA TYR A 61 -16.23 -11.56 -3.09
C TYR A 61 -15.08 -11.62 -4.10
N GLU A 62 -14.04 -10.80 -3.91
CA GLU A 62 -12.96 -10.63 -4.87
C GLU A 62 -11.71 -11.39 -4.44
N THR A 63 -11.05 -12.06 -5.38
CA THR A 63 -9.72 -12.61 -5.12
C THR A 63 -8.65 -11.53 -5.26
N ARG A 64 -7.39 -11.86 -4.96
CA ARG A 64 -6.23 -11.00 -5.29
C ARG A 64 -5.94 -10.85 -6.79
N ARG A 65 -6.55 -11.68 -7.65
CA ARG A 65 -6.47 -11.55 -9.11
C ARG A 65 -7.71 -10.81 -9.61
N THR A 66 -7.52 -9.57 -10.09
CA THR A 66 -8.62 -8.80 -10.68
C THR A 66 -9.22 -9.55 -11.88
N GLY A 67 -10.55 -9.65 -11.94
CA GLY A 67 -11.26 -10.38 -12.98
C GLY A 67 -11.42 -11.88 -12.74
N ILE A 68 -10.82 -12.44 -11.69
CA ILE A 68 -10.98 -13.85 -11.29
C ILE A 68 -11.68 -13.90 -9.94
N TYR A 69 -12.81 -14.59 -9.90
CA TYR A 69 -13.69 -14.68 -8.73
C TYR A 69 -13.85 -16.14 -8.32
N THR A 70 -14.07 -16.37 -7.03
CA THR A 70 -14.36 -17.70 -6.48
C THR A 70 -15.69 -17.64 -5.75
N ALA A 71 -16.40 -18.77 -5.76
CA ALA A 71 -17.73 -18.89 -5.16
C ALA A 71 -17.89 -20.24 -4.47
N GLY A 72 -18.67 -20.26 -3.39
CA GLY A 72 -19.02 -21.47 -2.66
C GLY A 72 -17.84 -22.04 -1.86
N GLY A 73 -17.84 -23.36 -1.69
CA GLY A 73 -16.86 -24.08 -0.86
C GLY A 73 -15.38 -23.88 -1.26
N ILE A 74 -15.11 -23.38 -2.46
CA ILE A 74 -13.75 -23.01 -2.91
C ILE A 74 -13.22 -21.80 -2.14
N ARG A 75 -14.08 -20.87 -1.71
CA ARG A 75 -13.67 -19.65 -1.02
C ARG A 75 -13.43 -19.90 0.48
N ARG A 76 -14.32 -20.66 1.11
CA ARG A 76 -14.26 -21.06 2.53
C ARG A 76 -15.35 -22.12 2.80
N PRO A 77 -15.27 -22.87 3.92
CA PRO A 77 -16.35 -23.75 4.32
C PRO A 77 -17.64 -22.95 4.54
N MET A 78 -18.73 -23.39 3.94
CA MET A 78 -20.03 -22.72 4.04
C MET A 78 -21.18 -23.69 3.76
N GLU A 79 -22.36 -23.37 4.30
CA GLU A 79 -23.62 -24.08 4.04
C GLU A 79 -24.21 -23.66 2.69
N THR A 80 -25.15 -24.46 2.17
CA THR A 80 -25.75 -24.26 0.85
C THR A 80 -26.36 -22.87 0.66
N ALA A 81 -27.09 -22.34 1.65
CA ALA A 81 -27.68 -21.01 1.56
C ALA A 81 -26.61 -19.91 1.40
N LYS A 82 -25.54 -19.98 2.19
CA LYS A 82 -24.40 -19.05 2.07
C LYS A 82 -23.64 -19.20 0.76
N ALA A 83 -23.56 -20.42 0.21
CA ALA A 83 -22.95 -20.66 -1.09
C ALA A 83 -23.73 -19.99 -2.23
N ILE A 84 -25.08 -19.93 -2.12
CA ILE A 84 -25.92 -19.21 -3.08
C ILE A 84 -25.63 -17.70 -2.98
N ASP A 85 -25.63 -17.12 -1.78
CA ASP A 85 -25.33 -15.69 -1.59
C ASP A 85 -23.92 -15.33 -2.07
N ASP A 86 -22.94 -16.20 -1.82
CA ASP A 86 -21.56 -16.03 -2.26
C ASP A 86 -21.44 -16.06 -3.79
N ALA A 87 -22.14 -16.99 -4.45
CA ALA A 87 -22.20 -17.08 -5.90
C ALA A 87 -22.86 -15.84 -6.53
N VAL A 88 -23.94 -15.34 -5.93
CA VAL A 88 -24.58 -14.08 -6.36
C VAL A 88 -23.61 -12.91 -6.25
N GLY A 89 -22.92 -12.77 -5.10
CA GLY A 89 -21.92 -11.72 -4.90
C GLY A 89 -20.77 -11.80 -5.91
N ALA A 90 -20.20 -12.98 -6.13
CA ALA A 90 -19.16 -13.21 -7.13
C ALA A 90 -19.62 -12.85 -8.55
N ALA A 91 -20.84 -13.25 -8.94
CA ALA A 91 -21.42 -12.91 -10.24
C ALA A 91 -21.60 -11.39 -10.41
N MET A 92 -22.13 -10.70 -9.39
CA MET A 92 -22.29 -9.24 -9.43
C MET A 92 -20.94 -8.52 -9.54
N LYS A 93 -19.90 -9.01 -8.84
CA LYS A 93 -18.55 -8.46 -8.96
C LYS A 93 -17.93 -8.72 -10.33
N ALA A 94 -18.20 -9.88 -10.94
CA ALA A 94 -17.76 -10.17 -12.29
C ALA A 94 -18.41 -9.23 -13.32
N ILE A 95 -19.72 -8.97 -13.19
CA ILE A 95 -20.44 -7.98 -14.01
C ILE A 95 -19.80 -6.61 -13.82
N GLN A 96 -19.63 -6.14 -12.58
CA GLN A 96 -18.99 -4.86 -12.29
C GLN A 96 -17.60 -4.75 -12.92
N CYS A 97 -16.81 -5.84 -12.88
CA CYS A 97 -15.48 -5.87 -13.48
C CYS A 97 -15.53 -5.67 -14.99
N THR A 98 -16.43 -6.37 -15.67
CA THR A 98 -16.63 -6.25 -17.13
C THR A 98 -17.06 -4.83 -17.49
N GLU A 99 -18.07 -4.29 -16.82
CA GLU A 99 -18.59 -2.94 -17.04
C GLU A 99 -17.51 -1.88 -16.83
N ALA A 100 -16.79 -1.94 -15.70
CA ALA A 100 -15.74 -0.97 -15.40
C ALA A 100 -14.55 -1.09 -16.38
N THR A 101 -14.15 -2.32 -16.73
CA THR A 101 -13.05 -2.55 -17.68
C THR A 101 -13.40 -2.06 -19.07
N ALA A 102 -14.66 -2.21 -19.51
CA ALA A 102 -15.13 -1.75 -20.81
C ALA A 102 -14.93 -0.24 -21.03
N ILE A 103 -14.97 0.55 -19.95
CA ILE A 103 -14.73 2.00 -19.99
C ILE A 103 -13.35 2.41 -19.45
N GLY A 104 -12.45 1.46 -19.13
CA GLY A 104 -11.10 1.76 -18.63
C GLY A 104 -11.06 2.27 -17.19
N MET A 105 -12.08 1.95 -16.38
CA MET A 105 -12.21 2.33 -14.98
C MET A 105 -11.66 1.24 -14.05
N ALA A 106 -11.24 1.61 -12.85
CA ALA A 106 -10.83 0.63 -11.84
C ALA A 106 -12.07 0.05 -11.18
N VAL A 107 -11.97 -1.23 -10.83
CA VAL A 107 -13.06 -1.99 -10.22
C VAL A 107 -13.05 -1.80 -8.70
N HIS A 108 -11.91 -2.08 -8.07
CA HIS A 108 -11.65 -2.01 -6.64
C HIS A 108 -10.14 -1.95 -6.39
N PRO A 109 -9.67 -1.47 -5.22
CA PRO A 109 -10.34 -0.62 -4.23
C PRO A 109 -10.78 0.75 -4.74
N ARG A 110 -10.06 1.30 -5.73
CA ARG A 110 -10.30 2.65 -6.28
C ARG A 110 -11.34 2.65 -7.40
N ALA A 111 -12.57 2.22 -7.11
CA ALA A 111 -13.68 2.29 -8.06
C ALA A 111 -13.80 3.72 -8.62
N GLY A 112 -14.04 3.89 -9.92
CA GLY A 112 -14.20 5.23 -10.51
C GLY A 112 -12.92 5.93 -10.97
N ASP A 113 -11.74 5.48 -10.52
CA ASP A 113 -10.48 6.04 -11.03
C ASP A 113 -10.42 5.80 -12.56
N MET A 114 -9.67 6.59 -13.31
CA MET A 114 -9.47 6.42 -14.76
C MET A 114 -7.99 6.40 -15.13
N THR A 115 -7.11 6.51 -14.14
CA THR A 115 -5.68 6.74 -14.36
C THR A 115 -4.88 5.45 -14.29
N TYR A 116 -3.79 5.41 -15.05
CA TYR A 116 -2.85 4.30 -15.07
C TYR A 116 -1.44 4.82 -14.74
N PRO A 117 -0.54 3.93 -14.29
CA PRO A 117 0.85 4.33 -14.12
C PRO A 117 1.48 4.64 -15.48
N GLU A 118 1.99 5.86 -15.63
CA GLU A 118 2.77 6.34 -16.76
C GLU A 118 4.25 6.32 -16.39
N PHE A 119 5.11 5.87 -17.31
CA PHE A 119 6.53 5.63 -17.07
C PHE A 119 7.39 6.54 -17.94
N ASN A 120 8.24 7.36 -17.32
CA ASN A 120 9.29 8.10 -18.02
C ASN A 120 10.53 7.21 -18.20
N MET A 121 10.51 6.39 -19.25
CA MET A 121 11.53 5.38 -19.51
C MET A 121 12.96 5.92 -19.71
N LYS A 122 13.14 7.21 -19.96
CA LYS A 122 14.46 7.84 -20.13
C LYS A 122 15.35 7.75 -18.89
N ARG A 123 14.74 7.58 -17.71
CA ARG A 123 15.44 7.51 -16.41
C ARG A 123 15.31 6.12 -15.76
N CYS A 124 14.81 5.13 -16.49
CA CYS A 124 14.71 3.78 -15.95
C CYS A 124 16.10 3.16 -15.80
N THR A 125 16.40 2.65 -14.61
CA THR A 125 17.65 1.94 -14.29
C THR A 125 17.47 0.42 -14.21
N GLN A 126 16.30 -0.09 -14.59
CA GLN A 126 15.98 -1.53 -14.57
C GLN A 126 16.19 -2.20 -13.21
N CYS A 127 16.04 -1.44 -12.11
CA CYS A 127 16.25 -1.93 -10.74
C CYS A 127 15.16 -2.89 -10.21
N LYS A 128 14.13 -3.21 -11.01
CA LYS A 128 13.04 -4.16 -10.72
C LYS A 128 12.16 -3.92 -9.49
N ARG A 129 12.42 -2.91 -8.65
CA ARG A 129 11.58 -2.63 -7.47
C ARG A 129 10.09 -2.49 -7.78
N CYS A 130 9.75 -1.84 -8.88
CA CYS A 130 8.34 -1.67 -9.27
C CYS A 130 7.64 -2.97 -9.69
N THR A 131 8.38 -3.97 -10.20
CA THR A 131 7.84 -5.27 -10.62
C THR A 131 7.75 -6.21 -9.42
N GLU A 132 8.74 -6.18 -8.53
CA GLU A 132 8.81 -7.01 -7.33
C GLU A 132 7.85 -6.57 -6.23
N GLU A 133 7.77 -5.27 -5.95
CA GLU A 133 6.93 -4.75 -4.87
C GLU A 133 5.44 -4.68 -5.25
N CYS A 134 5.07 -4.93 -6.52
CA CYS A 134 3.67 -4.91 -6.94
C CYS A 134 2.89 -6.08 -6.29
N PRO A 135 1.95 -5.81 -5.37
CA PRO A 135 1.25 -6.88 -4.64
C PRO A 135 0.26 -7.67 -5.49
N PHE A 136 0.06 -7.25 -6.75
CA PHE A 136 -0.89 -7.85 -7.70
C PHE A 136 -0.22 -8.44 -8.94
N GLY A 137 1.12 -8.37 -9.07
CA GLY A 137 1.82 -8.84 -10.28
C GLY A 137 1.35 -8.14 -11.56
N ALA A 138 1.09 -6.83 -11.46
CA ALA A 138 0.57 -6.01 -12.55
C ALA A 138 1.66 -5.44 -13.47
N ILE A 139 2.94 -5.64 -13.16
CA ILE A 139 4.06 -5.15 -13.95
C ILE A 139 5.03 -6.34 -14.13
N ASN A 140 5.22 -6.77 -15.37
CA ASN A 140 6.20 -7.76 -15.77
C ASN A 140 7.49 -7.06 -16.26
N GLU A 141 8.39 -7.82 -16.86
CA GLU A 141 9.63 -7.32 -17.46
C GLU A 141 9.66 -7.70 -18.95
N ASP A 142 10.18 -6.82 -19.81
CA ASP A 142 10.55 -7.18 -21.18
C ASP A 142 11.94 -7.87 -21.22
N GLU A 143 12.40 -8.23 -22.42
CA GLU A 143 13.73 -8.87 -22.62
C GLU A 143 14.91 -8.02 -22.11
N LYS A 144 14.73 -6.72 -21.97
CA LYS A 144 15.73 -5.76 -21.48
C LYS A 144 15.51 -5.38 -20.01
N ALA A 145 14.70 -6.15 -19.29
CA ALA A 145 14.30 -5.91 -17.91
C ALA A 145 13.57 -4.56 -17.67
N ASN A 146 12.99 -3.96 -18.71
CA ASN A 146 12.14 -2.78 -18.55
C ASN A 146 10.77 -3.19 -18.01
N PRO A 147 10.13 -2.36 -17.15
CA PRO A 147 8.78 -2.63 -16.67
C PRO A 147 7.76 -2.69 -17.82
N LEU A 148 7.04 -3.80 -17.91
CA LEU A 148 5.96 -4.04 -18.86
C LEU A 148 4.62 -4.09 -18.08
N PRO A 149 3.91 -2.96 -17.94
CA PRO A 149 2.67 -2.90 -17.17
C PRO A 149 1.52 -3.63 -17.88
N ASN A 150 0.69 -4.31 -17.10
CA ASN A 150 -0.56 -4.90 -17.54
C ASN A 150 -1.74 -4.14 -16.92
N PRO A 151 -2.43 -3.27 -17.69
CA PRO A 151 -3.46 -2.38 -17.18
C PRO A 151 -4.64 -3.11 -16.51
N THR A 152 -5.02 -4.30 -16.99
CA THR A 152 -6.18 -5.05 -16.46
C THR A 152 -5.90 -5.68 -15.10
N ARG A 153 -4.63 -5.80 -14.71
CA ARG A 153 -4.20 -6.28 -13.38
C ARG A 153 -4.01 -5.15 -12.37
N CYS A 154 -3.84 -3.92 -12.84
CA CYS A 154 -3.48 -2.78 -12.02
C CYS A 154 -4.65 -2.34 -11.12
N ARG A 155 -4.41 -2.23 -9.80
CA ARG A 155 -5.39 -1.69 -8.84
C ARG A 155 -5.13 -0.23 -8.44
N ARG A 156 -4.21 0.46 -9.14
CA ARG A 156 -3.95 1.91 -9.02
C ARG A 156 -3.55 2.40 -7.63
N CYS A 157 -2.94 1.50 -6.84
CA CYS A 157 -2.47 1.76 -5.48
C CYS A 157 -1.29 2.74 -5.38
N GLY A 158 -0.53 2.92 -6.45
CA GLY A 158 0.68 3.75 -6.46
C GLY A 158 1.90 3.10 -5.78
N VAL A 159 1.88 1.81 -5.45
CA VAL A 159 3.04 1.14 -4.83
C VAL A 159 4.29 1.22 -5.71
N CYS A 160 4.15 0.99 -7.01
CA CYS A 160 5.25 1.12 -7.98
C CYS A 160 5.85 2.54 -8.01
N MET A 161 5.01 3.57 -7.86
CA MET A 161 5.44 4.97 -7.77
C MET A 161 6.28 5.23 -6.53
N GLY A 162 5.85 4.72 -5.36
CA GLY A 162 6.62 4.82 -4.12
C GLY A 162 7.93 4.04 -4.16
N ALA A 163 7.93 2.87 -4.81
CA ALA A 163 9.07 1.96 -4.91
C ALA A 163 10.19 2.48 -5.83
N CYS A 164 9.87 3.30 -6.82
CA CYS A 164 10.83 3.75 -7.83
C CYS A 164 11.79 4.83 -7.28
N PRO A 165 13.10 4.53 -7.14
CA PRO A 165 14.07 5.51 -6.63
C PRO A 165 14.25 6.68 -7.59
N GLU A 166 14.19 6.41 -8.91
CA GLU A 166 14.29 7.43 -9.96
C GLU A 166 13.01 8.24 -10.16
N ARG A 167 11.91 7.87 -9.47
CA ARG A 167 10.61 8.54 -9.53
C ARG A 167 10.08 8.70 -10.96
N ILE A 168 10.25 7.66 -11.80
CA ILE A 168 9.82 7.70 -13.21
C ILE A 168 8.33 7.40 -13.41
N ILE A 169 7.65 6.90 -12.36
CA ILE A 169 6.29 6.40 -12.43
C ILE A 169 5.36 7.46 -11.82
N SER A 170 4.25 7.76 -12.50
CA SER A 170 3.23 8.68 -11.99
C SER A 170 1.85 8.32 -12.53
N PHE A 171 0.79 8.85 -11.91
CA PHE A 171 -0.57 8.81 -12.45
C PHE A 171 -0.98 10.25 -12.77
N LYS A 172 -1.85 10.44 -13.75
CA LYS A 172 -2.31 11.78 -14.17
C LYS A 172 -2.85 12.64 -13.02
N ASN A 173 -3.45 12.02 -12.01
CA ASN A 173 -4.02 12.66 -10.82
C ASN A 173 -3.33 12.24 -9.51
N TYR A 174 -2.14 11.60 -9.57
CA TYR A 174 -1.36 11.26 -8.38
C TYR A 174 0.09 11.02 -8.73
N SER A 175 0.98 11.88 -8.25
CA SER A 175 2.42 11.79 -8.52
C SER A 175 3.23 12.13 -7.28
N VAL A 176 4.51 11.76 -7.32
CA VAL A 176 5.48 12.14 -6.27
C VAL A 176 5.54 13.66 -6.10
N GLY A 177 5.47 14.40 -7.22
CA GLY A 177 5.46 15.86 -7.22
C GLY A 177 4.21 16.47 -6.59
N MET A 178 3.03 15.86 -6.77
CA MET A 178 1.78 16.38 -6.18
C MET A 178 1.83 16.37 -4.65
N ILE A 179 2.23 15.25 -4.05
CA ILE A 179 2.36 15.15 -2.58
C ILE A 179 3.50 16.03 -2.07
N GLY A 180 4.63 16.09 -2.79
CA GLY A 180 5.72 17.01 -2.46
C GLY A 180 5.26 18.48 -2.48
N ASN A 181 4.41 18.88 -3.43
CA ASN A 181 3.85 20.22 -3.50
C ASN A 181 2.85 20.50 -2.36
N MET A 182 2.05 19.50 -1.95
CA MET A 182 1.18 19.63 -0.78
C MET A 182 2.00 19.86 0.50
N ILE A 183 3.08 19.09 0.70
CA ILE A 183 4.03 19.30 1.80
C ILE A 183 4.62 20.70 1.73
N LYS A 184 5.05 21.15 0.54
CA LYS A 184 5.58 22.50 0.30
C LYS A 184 4.59 23.62 0.63
N ALA A 185 3.30 23.39 0.39
CA ALA A 185 2.26 24.37 0.69
C ALA A 185 1.94 24.47 2.19
N VAL A 186 2.36 23.52 3.03
CA VAL A 186 2.18 23.61 4.48
C VAL A 186 3.06 24.72 5.04
N HIS A 187 2.41 25.68 5.71
CA HIS A 187 3.07 26.75 6.45
C HIS A 187 3.82 26.19 7.68
N VAL A 188 5.11 26.45 7.75
CA VAL A 188 5.97 26.15 8.89
C VAL A 188 6.15 27.43 9.70
N PRO A 189 5.70 27.49 10.97
CA PRO A 189 5.93 28.65 11.84
C PRO A 189 7.42 28.88 12.06
N GLU A 190 7.78 30.15 12.27
CA GLU A 190 9.14 30.53 12.67
C GLU A 190 9.48 29.96 14.06
N GLU A 191 10.78 29.89 14.38
CA GLU A 191 11.27 29.29 15.62
C GLU A 191 10.75 30.02 16.88
N ASP A 192 10.68 31.35 16.81
CA ASP A 192 10.21 32.23 17.89
C ASP A 192 8.69 32.15 18.14
N GLU A 193 7.93 31.56 17.21
CA GLU A 193 6.50 31.35 17.42
C GLU A 193 6.18 30.20 18.39
N GLU A 194 7.17 29.38 18.77
CA GLU A 194 7.05 28.21 19.67
C GLU A 194 5.92 27.22 19.29
N LYS A 195 5.50 27.21 18.03
CA LYS A 195 4.44 26.34 17.51
C LYS A 195 5.04 25.19 16.70
N PRO A 196 4.77 23.92 17.06
CA PRO A 196 5.15 22.82 16.21
C PRO A 196 4.31 22.81 14.92
N ARG A 197 4.87 22.24 13.86
CA ARG A 197 4.19 21.85 12.64
C ARG A 197 4.48 20.39 12.39
N VAL A 198 3.43 19.58 12.44
CA VAL A 198 3.51 18.14 12.20
C VAL A 198 2.66 17.79 11.00
N ILE A 199 3.18 16.95 10.10
CA ILE A 199 2.41 16.38 8.99
C ILE A 199 2.02 14.96 9.34
N CYS A 200 0.76 14.61 9.08
CA CYS A 200 0.33 13.24 9.03
C CYS A 200 0.12 12.80 7.57
N LEU A 201 0.91 11.84 7.10
CA LEU A 201 0.70 11.15 5.83
C LEU A 201 -0.27 9.99 6.07
N VAL A 202 -1.49 10.10 5.54
CA VAL A 202 -2.61 9.22 5.93
C VAL A 202 -3.04 8.34 4.77
N CYS A 203 -3.15 7.03 4.99
CA CYS A 203 -3.77 6.13 4.01
C CYS A 203 -5.25 6.50 3.81
N GLU A 204 -5.67 6.74 2.56
CA GLU A 204 -7.05 7.13 2.24
C GLU A 204 -8.11 6.04 2.53
N ASN A 205 -7.69 4.78 2.72
CA ASN A 205 -8.62 3.64 2.72
C ASN A 205 -9.21 3.36 4.11
N ASP A 206 -8.37 3.21 5.14
CA ASP A 206 -8.83 2.98 6.53
C ASP A 206 -8.52 4.17 7.42
N ALA A 207 -7.27 4.64 7.39
CA ALA A 207 -6.79 5.65 8.32
C ALA A 207 -7.49 7.00 8.13
N TYR A 208 -7.69 7.45 6.88
CA TYR A 208 -8.36 8.73 6.62
C TYR A 208 -9.85 8.67 7.00
N PRO A 209 -10.62 7.62 6.66
CA PRO A 209 -11.98 7.46 7.18
C PRO A 209 -12.07 7.38 8.71
N ALA A 210 -11.08 6.79 9.38
CA ALA A 210 -11.02 6.81 10.85
C ALA A 210 -10.84 8.24 11.39
N VAL A 211 -9.99 9.06 10.76
CA VAL A 211 -9.84 10.49 11.06
C VAL A 211 -11.14 11.26 10.79
N ASP A 212 -11.81 11.00 9.66
CA ASP A 212 -13.10 11.62 9.32
C ASP A 212 -14.16 11.29 10.38
N MET A 213 -14.24 10.02 10.83
CA MET A 213 -15.17 9.62 11.89
C MET A 213 -14.86 10.30 13.22
N ALA A 214 -13.58 10.43 13.59
CA ALA A 214 -13.19 11.18 14.78
C ALA A 214 -13.61 12.66 14.68
N GLY A 215 -13.48 13.25 13.49
CA GLY A 215 -13.95 14.62 13.18
C GLY A 215 -15.46 14.77 13.28
N ILE A 216 -16.24 13.86 12.69
CA ILE A 216 -17.71 13.82 12.78
C ILE A 216 -18.16 13.74 14.25
N LYS A 217 -17.45 12.95 15.06
CA LYS A 217 -17.68 12.82 16.50
C LYS A 217 -17.11 13.97 17.33
N ARG A 218 -16.56 15.00 16.70
CA ARG A 218 -16.02 16.23 17.31
C ARG A 218 -14.92 15.94 18.34
N MET A 219 -14.18 14.86 18.14
CA MET A 219 -13.01 14.55 18.95
C MET A 219 -11.95 15.62 18.76
N LYS A 220 -11.13 15.83 19.79
CA LYS A 220 -10.13 16.89 19.81
C LYS A 220 -8.74 16.28 19.71
N TRP A 221 -7.90 16.90 18.90
CA TRP A 221 -6.48 16.59 18.77
C TRP A 221 -5.73 17.90 18.57
N SER A 222 -4.40 17.86 18.63
CA SER A 222 -3.56 19.04 18.46
C SER A 222 -3.86 19.80 17.15
N PRO A 223 -4.09 21.13 17.19
CA PRO A 223 -4.35 21.96 16.01
C PRO A 223 -3.11 22.15 15.12
N TYR A 224 -1.94 21.67 15.56
CA TYR A 224 -0.68 21.76 14.85
C TYR A 224 -0.48 20.66 13.80
N MET A 225 -1.32 19.61 13.85
CA MET A 225 -1.33 18.51 12.89
C MET A 225 -1.91 18.94 11.52
N ARG A 226 -1.29 18.49 10.43
CA ARG A 226 -1.79 18.67 9.05
C ARG A 226 -1.87 17.32 8.34
N PHE A 227 -3.06 16.94 7.90
CA PHE A 227 -3.27 15.66 7.22
C PHE A 227 -3.07 15.81 5.72
N ILE A 228 -2.26 14.93 5.13
CA ILE A 228 -2.09 14.79 3.69
C ILE A 228 -2.49 13.36 3.31
N PRO A 229 -3.61 13.17 2.60
CA PRO A 229 -4.03 11.84 2.19
C PRO A 229 -3.11 11.29 1.11
N MET A 230 -2.81 10.00 1.23
CA MET A 230 -2.08 9.21 0.24
C MET A 230 -2.94 8.04 -0.19
N ARG A 231 -2.87 7.68 -1.47
CA ARG A 231 -3.65 6.54 -2.00
C ARG A 231 -3.47 5.26 -1.19
N CYS A 232 -2.25 5.05 -0.77
CA CYS A 232 -1.83 3.96 0.08
C CYS A 232 -0.51 4.35 0.71
N LEU A 233 -0.26 3.97 1.96
CA LEU A 233 1.09 4.10 2.52
C LEU A 233 2.13 3.32 1.70
N GLY A 234 1.74 2.27 0.99
CA GLY A 234 2.63 1.56 0.07
C GLY A 234 3.14 2.41 -1.09
N SER A 235 2.56 3.59 -1.33
CA SER A 235 3.07 4.58 -2.29
C SER A 235 4.04 5.60 -1.66
N LEU A 236 4.37 5.45 -0.37
CA LEU A 236 5.37 6.26 0.34
C LEU A 236 6.70 6.27 -0.40
N ASN A 237 7.12 7.45 -0.86
CA ASN A 237 8.46 7.70 -1.32
C ASN A 237 9.26 8.43 -0.23
N LEU A 238 10.46 7.97 0.09
CA LEU A 238 11.28 8.54 1.17
C LEU A 238 11.68 10.00 0.93
N VAL A 239 11.61 10.49 -0.32
CA VAL A 239 11.83 11.92 -0.62
C VAL A 239 10.87 12.81 0.16
N TRP A 240 9.64 12.37 0.42
CA TRP A 240 8.67 13.17 1.16
C TRP A 240 9.04 13.35 2.63
N ILE A 241 9.72 12.36 3.22
CA ILE A 241 10.23 12.44 4.59
C ILE A 241 11.36 13.46 4.64
N ALA A 242 12.34 13.31 3.74
CA ALA A 242 13.49 14.20 3.66
C ALA A 242 13.08 15.65 3.34
N ASP A 243 12.22 15.86 2.33
CA ASP A 243 11.75 17.18 1.90
C ASP A 243 10.89 17.89 2.94
N ALA A 244 10.14 17.15 3.77
CA ALA A 244 9.33 17.76 4.82
C ALA A 244 10.23 18.21 5.98
N LEU A 245 11.13 17.34 6.45
CA LEU A 245 12.00 17.64 7.58
C LEU A 245 13.04 18.72 7.25
N SER A 246 13.59 18.74 6.03
CA SER A 246 14.54 19.78 5.60
C SER A 246 13.93 21.18 5.50
N ARG A 247 12.61 21.30 5.62
CA ARG A 247 11.86 22.58 5.62
C ARG A 247 11.42 23.03 7.02
N GLY A 248 11.91 22.38 8.07
CA GLY A 248 11.55 22.73 9.44
C GLY A 248 10.26 22.11 9.96
N ILE A 249 9.71 21.07 9.30
CA ILE A 249 8.57 20.32 9.86
C ILE A 249 9.06 19.50 11.04
N ASP A 250 8.43 19.66 12.21
CA ASP A 250 8.93 19.12 13.47
C ASP A 250 8.78 17.61 13.58
N GLY A 251 7.74 17.07 12.94
CA GLY A 251 7.48 15.64 12.93
C GLY A 251 6.60 15.18 11.78
N ILE A 252 6.71 13.89 11.47
CA ILE A 252 5.92 13.19 10.46
C ILE A 252 5.29 11.94 11.07
N LEU A 253 3.97 11.92 11.10
CA LEU A 253 3.18 10.76 11.49
C LEU A 253 2.68 10.05 10.24
N LEU A 254 2.85 8.73 10.15
CA LEU A 254 2.26 7.93 9.09
C LEU A 254 1.18 7.04 9.68
N MET A 255 -0.05 7.18 9.18
CA MET A 255 -1.18 6.34 9.59
C MET A 255 -1.58 5.41 8.44
N GLY A 256 -1.46 4.10 8.66
CA GLY A 256 -1.73 3.07 7.66
C GLY A 256 -2.66 1.99 8.14
N CYS A 257 -3.29 1.29 7.20
CA CYS A 257 -4.10 0.11 7.50
C CYS A 257 -3.29 -0.96 8.23
N LYS A 258 -3.95 -1.83 8.99
CA LYS A 258 -3.33 -3.01 9.59
C LYS A 258 -2.70 -3.93 8.53
N HIS A 259 -1.50 -4.44 8.76
CA HIS A 259 -0.80 -5.42 7.90
C HIS A 259 -0.53 -6.76 8.61
N GLY A 260 0.07 -7.72 7.89
CA GLY A 260 0.35 -9.08 8.37
C GLY A 260 -0.73 -10.08 7.99
N ASP A 261 -0.83 -11.17 8.74
CA ASP A 261 -1.75 -12.29 8.43
C ASP A 261 -3.23 -11.88 8.46
N ASP A 262 -3.60 -10.97 9.37
CA ASP A 262 -4.97 -10.45 9.52
C ASP A 262 -5.06 -8.99 9.03
N TYR A 263 -4.55 -8.74 7.82
CA TYR A 263 -4.47 -7.40 7.25
C TYR A 263 -5.85 -6.77 7.00
N GLN A 264 -5.92 -5.45 7.18
CA GLN A 264 -6.98 -4.58 6.66
C GLN A 264 -6.46 -3.71 5.50
N CYS A 265 -5.20 -3.90 5.13
CA CYS A 265 -4.59 -3.18 4.02
C CYS A 265 -5.33 -3.50 2.72
N HIS A 266 -6.04 -2.51 2.19
CA HIS A 266 -6.79 -2.60 0.94
C HIS A 266 -5.95 -3.06 -0.26
N PHE A 267 -4.63 -2.87 -0.18
CA PHE A 267 -3.69 -3.28 -1.19
C PHE A 267 -2.73 -4.40 -0.74
N ILE A 268 -3.15 -5.19 0.25
CA ILE A 268 -2.49 -6.38 0.81
C ILE A 268 -1.21 -6.04 1.58
N LYS A 269 -0.20 -5.48 0.90
CA LYS A 269 1.15 -5.24 1.43
C LYS A 269 1.52 -3.78 1.59
N GLY A 270 0.58 -2.86 1.36
CA GLY A 270 0.89 -1.42 1.31
C GLY A 270 1.53 -0.88 2.58
N SER A 271 0.89 -1.08 3.73
CA SER A 271 1.42 -0.62 5.02
C SER A 271 2.69 -1.37 5.45
N GLU A 272 2.78 -2.66 5.14
CA GLU A 272 3.99 -3.47 5.36
C GLU A 272 5.19 -2.89 4.60
N LEU A 273 5.03 -2.64 3.29
CA LEU A 273 6.07 -2.03 2.46
C LEU A 273 6.48 -0.65 2.98
N ALA A 274 5.53 0.16 3.45
CA ALA A 274 5.83 1.45 4.06
C ALA A 274 6.70 1.29 5.31
N LYS A 275 6.35 0.36 6.20
CA LYS A 275 7.12 0.03 7.40
C LYS A 275 8.53 -0.45 7.05
N THR A 276 8.69 -1.31 6.04
CA THR A 276 10.00 -1.76 5.55
C THR A 276 10.84 -0.60 4.98
N ARG A 277 10.23 0.34 4.25
CA ARG A 277 10.97 1.51 3.75
C ARG A 277 11.38 2.44 4.90
N LEU A 278 10.50 2.60 5.89
CA LEU A 278 10.78 3.40 7.08
C LEU A 278 11.81 2.77 8.01
N SER A 279 12.05 1.46 7.96
CA SER A 279 13.14 0.85 8.74
C SER A 279 14.53 1.37 8.33
N LYS A 280 14.62 2.03 7.17
CA LYS A 280 15.83 2.69 6.65
C LYS A 280 15.77 4.22 6.80
N VAL A 281 14.74 4.75 7.47
CA VAL A 281 14.57 6.20 7.62
C VAL A 281 15.68 6.81 8.47
N SER A 282 16.23 6.06 9.42
CA SER A 282 17.35 6.51 10.25
C SER A 282 18.53 6.98 9.41
N GLU A 283 18.89 6.26 8.35
CA GLU A 283 19.97 6.68 7.42
C GLU A 283 19.69 8.04 6.77
N THR A 284 18.42 8.37 6.54
CA THR A 284 18.00 9.68 6.00
C THR A 284 18.08 10.76 7.08
N LEU A 285 17.67 10.43 8.30
CA LEU A 285 17.65 11.35 9.44
C LEU A 285 19.06 11.67 9.93
N ASP A 286 19.95 10.67 9.98
CA ASP A 286 21.36 10.83 10.33
C ASP A 286 22.06 11.82 9.38
N ARG A 287 21.74 11.76 8.08
CA ARG A 287 22.27 12.70 7.08
C ARG A 287 21.75 14.13 7.25
N LEU A 288 20.60 14.30 7.89
CA LEU A 288 20.01 15.58 8.25
C LEU A 288 20.36 15.99 9.69
N ALA A 289 21.13 15.18 10.43
CA ALA A 289 21.39 15.37 11.86
C ALA A 289 20.10 15.55 12.69
N LEU A 290 19.07 14.74 12.40
CA LEU A 290 17.77 14.77 13.06
C LEU A 290 17.49 13.48 13.84
N GLU A 291 16.69 13.58 14.89
CA GLU A 291 16.30 12.48 15.74
C GLU A 291 15.30 11.53 15.05
N SER A 292 15.47 10.22 15.26
CA SER A 292 14.55 9.20 14.71
C SER A 292 13.11 9.35 15.20
N ASP A 293 12.94 9.90 16.40
CA ASP A 293 11.64 10.11 17.04
C ASP A 293 10.75 11.12 16.30
N ARG A 294 11.31 11.89 15.35
CA ARG A 294 10.54 12.81 14.49
C ARG A 294 9.68 12.08 13.45
N VAL A 295 9.86 10.78 13.22
CA VAL A 295 9.07 10.01 12.26
C VAL A 295 8.46 8.79 12.94
N LYS A 296 7.13 8.72 12.98
CA LYS A 296 6.40 7.60 13.59
C LYS A 296 5.43 6.97 12.61
N PHE A 297 5.42 5.64 12.54
CA PHE A 297 4.40 4.87 11.82
C PHE A 297 3.43 4.24 12.81
N VAL A 298 2.13 4.34 12.53
CA VAL A 298 1.06 3.77 13.35
C VAL A 298 0.04 3.05 12.46
N GLU A 299 -0.41 1.89 12.93
CA GLU A 299 -1.50 1.16 12.30
C GLU A 299 -2.84 1.64 12.84
N VAL A 300 -3.75 1.95 11.92
CA VAL A 300 -5.10 2.44 12.19
C VAL A 300 -6.04 1.64 11.31
N GLY A 301 -6.90 0.82 11.93
CA GLY A 301 -8.03 0.20 11.26
C GLY A 301 -9.17 1.20 11.08
N ILE A 302 -10.08 0.91 10.15
CA ILE A 302 -11.16 1.86 9.83
C ILE A 302 -12.00 2.21 11.07
N SER A 303 -12.21 1.27 11.99
CA SER A 303 -13.01 1.46 13.21
C SER A 303 -12.26 2.09 14.38
N ASP A 304 -10.96 2.37 14.26
CA ASP A 304 -10.11 2.89 15.36
C ASP A 304 -10.23 4.42 15.56
N TYR A 305 -11.36 5.03 15.18
CA TYR A 305 -11.58 6.48 15.24
C TYR A 305 -11.42 7.03 16.66
N ASP A 306 -11.77 6.24 17.68
CA ASP A 306 -11.71 6.60 19.10
C ASP A 306 -10.27 6.74 19.60
N LYS A 307 -9.32 6.09 18.94
CA LYS A 307 -7.89 6.11 19.28
C LYS A 307 -7.13 7.26 18.61
N ILE A 308 -7.69 7.88 17.56
CA ILE A 308 -7.04 8.93 16.77
C ILE A 308 -6.50 10.09 17.65
N PRO A 309 -7.28 10.68 18.58
CA PRO A 309 -6.76 11.71 19.49
C PRO A 309 -5.57 11.26 20.31
N GLY A 310 -5.62 10.06 20.89
CA GLY A 310 -4.53 9.53 21.70
C GLY A 310 -3.26 9.38 20.88
N ILE A 311 -3.36 8.74 19.70
CA ILE A 311 -2.24 8.57 18.77
C ILE A 311 -1.60 9.91 18.40
N ILE A 312 -2.41 10.93 18.09
CA ILE A 312 -1.91 12.25 17.72
C ILE A 312 -1.26 12.94 18.92
N ASN A 313 -1.94 12.97 20.07
CA ASN A 313 -1.46 13.70 21.24
C ASN A 313 -0.17 13.08 21.79
N GLU A 314 -0.08 11.75 21.90
CA GLU A 314 1.15 11.05 22.27
C GLU A 314 2.31 11.37 21.32
N PHE A 315 2.03 11.48 20.02
CA PHE A 315 3.08 11.88 19.07
C PHE A 315 3.47 13.34 19.24
N MET A 316 2.53 14.24 19.51
CA MET A 316 2.81 15.65 19.76
C MET A 316 3.63 15.86 21.03
N GLU A 317 3.32 15.14 22.11
CA GLU A 317 4.12 15.12 23.34
C GLU A 317 5.56 14.70 23.02
N LYS A 318 5.72 13.67 22.18
CA LYS A 318 7.05 13.23 21.76
C LYS A 318 7.81 14.30 20.94
N ILE A 319 7.12 15.02 20.07
CA ILE A 319 7.71 16.12 19.31
C ILE A 319 8.10 17.29 20.23
N GLU A 320 7.32 17.56 21.28
CA GLU A 320 7.65 18.57 22.29
C GLU A 320 8.91 18.19 23.08
N GLU A 321 9.08 16.91 23.46
CA GLU A 321 10.31 16.41 24.10
C GLU A 321 11.55 16.56 23.22
N VAL A 322 11.41 16.29 21.91
CA VAL A 322 12.50 16.39 20.94
C VAL A 322 12.86 17.85 20.62
N GLY A 323 11.88 18.76 20.73
CA GLY A 323 12.05 20.18 20.46
C GLY A 323 11.92 20.55 18.98
N PRO A 324 12.02 21.86 18.68
CA PRO A 324 11.81 22.38 17.34
C PRO A 324 12.80 21.77 16.35
N ASN A 325 12.38 21.65 15.10
CA ASN A 325 13.28 21.23 14.03
C ASN A 325 14.32 22.34 13.74
N PRO A 326 15.63 22.03 13.74
CA PRO A 326 16.71 23.00 13.52
C PRO A 326 16.69 23.66 12.13
N TYR A 327 15.92 23.12 11.17
CA TYR A 327 15.72 23.71 9.85
C TYR A 327 14.59 24.75 9.80
N LYS A 328 13.95 25.10 10.92
CA LYS A 328 12.99 26.21 10.95
C LYS A 328 13.68 27.54 10.70
N GLY A 329 13.06 28.41 9.90
CA GLY A 329 13.59 29.74 9.57
C GLY A 329 14.68 29.78 8.50
N TRP A 330 15.01 28.64 7.86
CA TRP A 330 16.03 28.51 6.81
C TRP A 330 15.48 27.91 5.51
#